data_AF-A0A4Q2DV55-F1
#
_entry.id   AF-A0A4Q2DV55-F1
#
_cell.length_a   1.000
_cell.length_b   1.000
_cell.length_c   1.000
_cell.angle_alpha   90.00
_cell.angle_beta   90.00
_cell.angle_gamma   90.00
#
_symmetry.space_group_name_H-M   'P 1'
#
loop_
_entity.id
_entity.type
_entity.pdbx_description
1 polymer ?
#
loop_
_entity_poly.entity_id
_entity_poly.type
_entity_poly.pdbx_seq_one_letter_code
_entity_poly.pdbx_strand_id
1 'polypeptide(L)'
;MLNKLFSGRVGFHNGIRISAGLNVFLLLLSFALMRTRLPPKPVHHFPIRQWVFEQHEFTLALATCLFTFFALFFPVFYLQLNAITHGVDRNIAFYSLSILNACSVIGRLVPNAIAHKFGISNLIVLFTFLTGAVTLTFPAVKNLEGTILFAIFWGFVSGAFIALVPAYINIMSKDPSETGTRLGLFFGVGSIIGLFELSVLTPVRSSATPITGALLTDNYHWLEPSLFSGICFMIGGFLSLIGRNIIAKKRGTQLV
;
A
#
# COMPACT_ATOMS: atom_id res chain seq x y z
N MET A 1 14.28 -4.46 16.67
CA MET A 1 14.87 -5.82 16.68
C MET A 1 15.98 -5.96 15.63
N LEU A 2 15.72 -5.74 14.33
CA LEU A 2 16.72 -5.85 13.25
C LEU A 2 17.92 -4.92 13.41
N ASN A 3 17.73 -3.67 13.84
CA ASN A 3 18.86 -2.75 14.02
C ASN A 3 19.82 -3.22 15.12
N LYS A 4 19.31 -3.72 16.26
CA LYS A 4 20.15 -4.35 17.30
C LYS A 4 20.85 -5.62 16.83
N LEU A 5 20.27 -6.31 15.84
CA LEU A 5 20.89 -7.48 15.21
C LEU A 5 22.01 -7.07 14.25
N PHE A 6 21.80 -6.00 13.47
CA PHE A 6 22.75 -5.48 12.49
C PHE A 6 23.91 -4.68 13.10
N SER A 7 23.65 -3.88 14.14
CA SER A 7 24.64 -3.07 14.86
C SER A 7 25.17 -3.74 16.13
N GLY A 8 24.61 -4.89 16.52
CA GLY A 8 25.09 -5.70 17.63
C GLY A 8 26.19 -6.69 17.23
N ARG A 9 26.54 -7.58 18.17
CA ARG A 9 27.64 -8.57 18.04
C ARG A 9 27.53 -9.52 16.84
N VAL A 10 26.34 -9.65 16.25
CA VAL A 10 26.06 -10.54 15.13
C VAL A 10 26.52 -9.94 13.79
N GLY A 11 26.55 -8.61 13.69
CA GLY A 11 26.93 -7.87 12.48
C GLY A 11 25.89 -7.93 11.37
N PHE A 12 25.98 -6.99 10.43
CA PHE A 12 25.04 -6.83 9.32
C PHE A 12 24.87 -8.12 8.48
N HIS A 13 25.99 -8.77 8.12
CA HIS A 13 25.98 -9.94 7.23
C HIS A 13 25.24 -11.14 7.83
N ASN A 14 25.53 -11.50 9.08
CA ASN A 14 24.85 -12.61 9.74
C ASN A 14 23.43 -12.23 10.16
N GLY A 15 23.18 -10.95 10.51
CA GLY A 15 21.83 -10.48 10.80
C GLY A 15 20.88 -10.63 9.60
N ILE A 16 21.35 -10.34 8.39
CA ILE A 16 20.56 -10.55 7.16
C ILE A 16 20.27 -12.03 6.95
N ARG A 17 21.28 -12.90 7.14
CA ARG A 17 21.12 -14.36 6.99
C ARG A 17 20.10 -14.94 7.98
N ILE A 18 20.15 -14.50 9.24
CA ILE A 18 19.18 -14.91 10.27
C ILE A 18 17.77 -14.44 9.91
N SER A 19 17.64 -13.18 9.48
CA SER A 19 16.35 -12.65 9.01
C SER A 19 15.81 -13.46 7.83
N ALA A 20 16.66 -13.77 6.84
CA ALA A 20 16.29 -14.60 5.70
C ALA A 20 15.87 -16.02 6.14
N GLY A 21 16.64 -16.66 7.02
CA GLY A 21 16.32 -17.98 7.57
C GLY A 21 14.98 -18.01 8.31
N LEU A 22 14.68 -16.99 9.10
CA LEU A 22 13.40 -16.84 9.79
C LEU A 22 12.24 -16.68 8.78
N ASN A 23 12.42 -15.86 7.74
CA ASN A 23 11.40 -15.72 6.69
C ASN A 23 11.18 -17.03 5.93
N VAL A 24 12.25 -17.76 5.57
CA VAL A 24 12.14 -19.08 4.92
C VAL A 24 11.41 -20.07 5.82
N PHE A 25 11.75 -20.12 7.10
CA PHE A 25 11.09 -20.99 8.06
C PHE A 25 9.58 -20.69 8.16
N LEU A 26 9.21 -19.42 8.28
CA LEU A 26 7.80 -19.01 8.34
C LEU A 26 7.05 -19.30 7.04
N LEU A 27 7.71 -19.17 5.88
CA LEU A 27 7.14 -19.51 4.59
C LEU A 27 6.95 -21.02 4.43
N LEU A 28 7.94 -21.83 4.82
CA LEU A 28 7.84 -23.29 4.82
C LEU A 28 6.73 -23.78 5.76
N LEU A 29 6.63 -23.18 6.95
CA LEU A 29 5.52 -23.44 7.86
C LEU A 29 4.18 -23.05 7.24
N SER A 30 4.10 -21.91 6.57
CA SER A 30 2.89 -21.48 5.86
C SER A 30 2.51 -22.47 4.75
N PHE A 31 3.48 -22.95 3.96
CA PHE A 31 3.24 -23.99 2.96
C PHE A 31 2.76 -25.30 3.57
N ALA A 32 3.34 -25.72 4.70
CA ALA A 32 2.93 -26.94 5.40
C ALA A 32 1.51 -26.83 6.01
N LEU A 33 1.12 -25.63 6.46
CA LEU A 33 -0.21 -25.35 7.01
C LEU A 33 -1.28 -25.08 5.94
N MET A 34 -0.88 -24.65 4.74
CA MET A 34 -1.80 -24.28 3.67
C MET A 34 -2.43 -25.53 3.05
N ARG A 35 -3.68 -25.80 3.44
CA ARG A 35 -4.48 -26.89 2.86
C ARG A 35 -5.38 -26.33 1.76
N THR A 36 -5.30 -26.90 0.56
CA THR A 36 -6.22 -26.56 -0.54
C THR A 36 -7.64 -27.01 -0.17
N ARG A 37 -8.54 -26.05 0.06
CA ARG A 37 -9.94 -26.32 0.39
C ARG A 37 -10.74 -26.83 -0.80
N LEU A 38 -10.33 -26.50 -2.03
CA LEU A 38 -11.06 -26.79 -3.26
C LEU A 38 -10.18 -27.58 -4.24
N PRO A 39 -10.75 -28.51 -5.01
CA PRO A 39 -10.02 -29.23 -6.05
C PRO A 39 -9.50 -28.26 -7.12
N PRO A 40 -8.33 -28.54 -7.73
CA PRO A 40 -7.79 -27.71 -8.81
C PRO A 40 -8.81 -27.64 -9.95
N LYS A 41 -9.25 -26.42 -10.26
CA LYS A 41 -10.15 -26.18 -11.39
C LYS A 41 -9.34 -26.26 -12.69
N PRO A 42 -9.94 -26.73 -13.80
CA PRO A 42 -9.29 -26.67 -15.11
C PRO A 42 -8.89 -25.23 -15.45
N VAL A 43 -7.79 -25.09 -16.19
CA VAL A 43 -7.25 -23.80 -16.62
C VAL A 43 -8.27 -23.13 -17.55
N HIS A 44 -9.07 -22.23 -17.00
CA HIS A 44 -9.97 -21.40 -17.81
C HIS A 44 -9.16 -20.26 -18.45
N HIS A 45 -9.36 -20.08 -19.76
CA HIS A 45 -8.87 -18.87 -20.44
C HIS A 45 -9.75 -17.70 -20.01
N PHE A 46 -9.20 -16.86 -19.16
CA PHE A 46 -9.87 -15.66 -18.70
C PHE A 46 -9.72 -14.53 -19.72
N PRO A 47 -10.78 -13.76 -20.01
CA PRO A 47 -10.73 -12.71 -21.02
C PRO A 47 -10.08 -11.42 -20.46
N ILE A 48 -8.79 -11.48 -20.13
CA ILE A 48 -8.02 -10.37 -19.55
C ILE A 48 -8.16 -9.10 -20.39
N ARG A 49 -8.10 -9.23 -21.73
CA ARG A 49 -8.25 -8.11 -22.65
C ARG A 49 -9.61 -7.41 -22.49
N GLN A 50 -10.71 -8.17 -22.36
CA GLN A 50 -12.04 -7.60 -22.18
C GLN A 50 -12.15 -6.89 -20.83
N TRP A 51 -11.59 -7.46 -19.77
CA TRP A 51 -11.59 -6.80 -18.47
C TRP A 51 -10.83 -5.46 -18.49
N VAL A 52 -9.69 -5.40 -19.17
CA VAL A 52 -8.86 -4.19 -19.21
C VAL A 52 -9.44 -3.12 -20.14
N PHE A 53 -9.98 -3.50 -21.30
CA PHE A 53 -10.41 -2.54 -22.33
C PHE A 53 -11.92 -2.27 -22.37
N GLU A 54 -12.75 -3.21 -21.90
CA GLU A 54 -14.21 -3.11 -22.02
C GLU A 54 -14.91 -2.91 -20.67
N GLN A 55 -14.31 -3.39 -19.56
CA GLN A 55 -14.84 -3.19 -18.20
C GLN A 55 -14.25 -1.95 -17.53
N HIS A 56 -14.84 -0.80 -17.83
CA HIS A 56 -14.46 0.51 -17.31
C HIS A 56 -14.21 0.55 -15.79
N GLU A 57 -14.99 -0.19 -14.98
CA GLU A 57 -14.78 -0.23 -13.52
C GLU A 57 -13.44 -0.84 -13.14
N PHE A 58 -13.07 -1.91 -13.83
CA PHE A 58 -11.82 -2.63 -13.59
C PHE A 58 -10.64 -1.84 -14.16
N THR A 59 -10.79 -1.19 -15.31
CA THR A 59 -9.78 -0.26 -15.85
C THR A 59 -9.52 0.90 -14.88
N LEU A 60 -10.56 1.49 -14.29
CA LEU A 60 -10.44 2.56 -13.29
C LEU A 60 -9.81 2.05 -11.98
N ALA A 61 -10.09 0.81 -11.59
CA ALA A 61 -9.43 0.16 -10.46
C ALA A 61 -7.93 -0.04 -10.73
N LEU A 62 -7.57 -0.51 -11.93
CA LEU A 62 -6.18 -0.62 -12.35
C LEU A 62 -5.50 0.76 -12.37
N ALA A 63 -6.15 1.80 -12.92
CA ALA A 63 -5.65 3.17 -12.91
C ALA A 63 -5.41 3.68 -11.48
N THR A 64 -6.37 3.44 -10.57
CA THR A 64 -6.22 3.72 -9.13
C THR A 64 -5.01 3.00 -8.55
N CYS A 65 -4.83 1.72 -8.88
CA CYS A 65 -3.66 0.94 -8.46
C CYS A 65 -2.36 1.65 -8.87
N LEU A 66 -2.25 2.11 -10.11
CA LEU A 66 -1.03 2.79 -10.60
C LEU A 66 -0.68 3.97 -9.70
N PHE A 67 -1.62 4.90 -9.50
CA PHE A 67 -1.37 6.13 -8.73
C PHE A 67 -1.14 5.85 -7.25
N THR A 68 -1.89 4.92 -6.65
CA THR A 68 -1.73 4.61 -5.22
C THR A 68 -0.42 3.86 -4.94
N PHE A 69 0.05 2.99 -5.84
CA PHE A 69 1.32 2.29 -5.67
C PHE A 69 2.55 3.20 -5.84
N PHE A 70 2.48 4.24 -6.68
CA PHE A 70 3.50 5.30 -6.72
C PHE A 70 3.67 6.01 -5.36
N ALA A 71 2.58 6.15 -4.63
CA ALA A 71 2.54 6.95 -3.41
C ALA A 71 2.76 6.13 -2.12
N LEU A 72 2.32 4.87 -2.11
CA LEU A 72 2.15 4.06 -0.90
C LEU A 72 3.41 3.92 -0.04
N PHE A 73 4.56 3.79 -0.69
CA PHE A 73 5.80 3.43 0.01
C PHE A 73 6.59 4.64 0.54
N PHE A 74 6.28 5.86 0.08
CA PHE A 74 6.99 7.06 0.50
C PHE A 74 6.99 7.22 2.04
N PRO A 75 5.84 7.23 2.74
CA PRO A 75 5.83 7.43 4.18
C PRO A 75 6.47 6.26 4.93
N VAL A 76 6.40 5.04 4.39
CA VAL A 76 7.02 3.85 5.01
C VAL A 76 8.54 3.96 5.03
N PHE A 77 9.14 4.40 3.93
CA PHE A 77 10.60 4.51 3.81
C PHE A 77 11.16 5.78 4.46
N TYR A 78 10.47 6.90 4.30
CA TYR A 78 11.02 8.20 4.68
C TYR A 78 10.66 8.66 6.08
N LEU A 79 9.67 8.07 6.76
CA LEU A 79 9.30 8.47 8.12
C LEU A 79 10.45 8.34 9.12
N GLN A 80 11.22 7.26 9.05
CA GLN A 80 12.37 7.07 9.95
C GLN A 80 13.47 8.10 9.66
N LEU A 81 13.75 8.34 8.37
CA LEU A 81 14.77 9.30 7.94
C LEU A 81 14.39 10.72 8.37
N ASN A 82 13.13 11.11 8.13
CA ASN A 82 12.59 12.41 8.53
C ASN A 82 12.65 12.62 10.05
N ALA A 83 12.32 11.61 10.86
CA ALA A 83 12.42 11.72 12.30
C ALA A 83 13.87 11.95 12.76
N ILE A 84 14.83 11.22 12.17
CA ILE A 84 16.25 11.34 12.51
C ILE A 84 16.81 12.70 12.09
N THR A 85 16.46 13.21 10.90
CA THR A 85 16.93 14.53 10.42
C THR A 85 16.39 15.70 11.24
N HIS A 86 15.24 15.53 11.90
CA HIS A 86 14.68 16.51 12.83
C HIS A 86 15.11 16.31 14.29
N GLY A 87 16.13 15.49 14.54
CA GLY A 87 16.73 15.34 15.87
C GLY A 87 15.99 14.39 16.82
N VAL A 88 15.03 13.59 16.33
CA VAL A 88 14.39 12.54 17.13
C VAL A 88 15.39 11.42 17.39
N ASP A 89 15.40 10.88 18.62
CA ASP A 89 16.25 9.76 18.99
C ASP A 89 16.07 8.57 18.03
N ARG A 90 17.19 7.98 17.59
CA ARG A 90 17.18 6.87 16.63
C ARG A 90 16.38 5.66 17.09
N ASN A 91 16.32 5.40 18.40
CA ASN A 91 15.51 4.29 18.90
C ASN A 91 14.02 4.59 18.70
N ILE A 92 13.60 5.83 18.98
CA ILE A 92 12.20 6.21 18.84
C ILE A 92 11.80 6.29 17.36
N ALA A 93 12.62 6.90 16.50
CA ALA A 93 12.41 6.91 15.05
C ALA A 93 12.22 5.50 14.48
N PHE A 94 12.99 4.52 14.99
CA PHE A 94 12.82 3.11 14.62
C PHE A 94 11.49 2.53 15.09
N TYR A 95 11.09 2.81 16.34
CA TYR A 95 9.81 2.38 16.88
C TYR A 95 8.62 3.00 16.15
N SER A 96 8.74 4.20 15.56
CA SER A 96 7.68 4.82 14.75
C SER A 96 7.19 3.90 13.62
N LEU A 97 8.10 3.16 12.97
CA LEU A 97 7.70 2.19 11.93
C LEU A 97 6.99 0.96 12.53
N SER A 98 7.37 0.56 13.75
CA SER A 98 6.69 -0.53 14.46
C SER A 98 5.27 -0.11 14.88
N ILE A 99 5.12 1.13 15.37
CA ILE A 99 3.82 1.75 15.71
C ILE A 99 2.94 1.81 14.46
N LEU A 100 3.49 2.30 13.34
CA LEU A 100 2.79 2.38 12.06
C LEU A 100 2.24 1.02 11.62
N ASN A 101 3.05 -0.02 11.68
CA ASN A 101 2.61 -1.38 11.31
C ASN A 101 1.57 -1.94 12.31
N ALA A 102 1.71 -1.68 13.61
CA ALA A 102 0.72 -2.09 14.61
C ALA A 102 -0.64 -1.41 14.37
N CYS A 103 -0.65 -0.11 14.10
CA CYS A 103 -1.85 0.62 13.73
C CYS A 103 -2.43 0.16 12.40
N SER A 104 -1.59 -0.30 11.46
CA SER A 104 -2.06 -0.91 10.21
C SER A 104 -2.84 -2.20 10.44
N VAL A 105 -2.49 -3.02 11.44
CA VAL A 105 -3.29 -4.19 11.80
C VAL A 105 -4.70 -3.79 12.24
N ILE A 106 -4.80 -2.78 13.10
CA ILE A 106 -6.10 -2.25 13.55
C ILE A 106 -6.89 -1.68 12.37
N GLY A 107 -6.21 -0.92 11.51
CA GLY A 107 -6.74 -0.39 10.26
C GLY A 107 -7.23 -1.46 9.30
N ARG A 108 -6.66 -2.68 9.31
CA ARG A 108 -7.15 -3.80 8.47
C ARG A 108 -8.40 -4.47 9.04
N LEU A 109 -8.61 -4.41 10.36
CA LEU A 109 -9.71 -5.08 11.04
C LEU A 109 -10.99 -4.24 11.05
N VAL A 110 -10.88 -2.99 11.51
CA VAL A 110 -12.06 -2.13 11.78
C VAL A 110 -12.88 -1.83 10.51
N PRO A 111 -12.28 -1.34 9.40
CA PRO A 111 -12.99 -1.03 8.16
C PRO A 111 -13.63 -2.25 7.51
N ASN A 112 -12.96 -3.41 7.56
CA ASN A 112 -13.52 -4.65 7.05
C ASN A 112 -14.74 -5.11 7.86
N ALA A 113 -14.71 -4.95 9.20
CA ALA A 113 -15.86 -5.28 10.04
C ALA A 113 -17.09 -4.40 9.74
N ILE A 114 -16.88 -3.12 9.40
CA ILE A 114 -17.97 -2.18 9.08
C ILE A 114 -18.34 -2.16 7.58
N ALA A 115 -17.59 -2.87 6.72
CA ALA A 115 -17.80 -2.88 5.27
C ALA A 115 -19.20 -3.36 4.86
N HIS A 116 -19.80 -4.26 5.64
CA HIS A 116 -21.18 -4.72 5.41
C HIS A 116 -22.23 -3.63 5.59
N LYS A 117 -21.96 -2.60 6.41
CA LYS A 117 -22.90 -1.51 6.69
C LYS A 117 -22.72 -0.32 5.75
N PHE A 118 -21.47 0.02 5.42
CA PHE A 118 -21.15 1.23 4.66
C PHE A 118 -20.89 0.99 3.17
N GLY A 119 -20.70 -0.27 2.75
CA GLY A 119 -20.29 -0.61 1.38
C GLY A 119 -18.78 -0.55 1.21
N ILE A 120 -18.20 -1.58 0.57
CA ILE A 120 -16.76 -1.71 0.39
C ILE A 120 -16.22 -0.61 -0.53
N SER A 121 -16.94 -0.29 -1.61
CA SER A 121 -16.55 0.73 -2.58
C SER A 121 -16.62 2.14 -2.00
N ASN A 122 -17.53 2.40 -1.06
CA ASN A 122 -17.56 3.68 -0.33
C ASN A 122 -16.36 3.80 0.61
N LEU A 123 -16.06 2.74 1.36
CA LEU A 123 -14.95 2.74 2.31
C LEU A 123 -13.59 2.84 1.60
N ILE A 124 -13.39 2.14 0.47
CA ILE A 124 -12.11 2.21 -0.24
C ILE A 124 -11.85 3.63 -0.75
N VAL A 125 -12.87 4.33 -1.26
CA VAL A 125 -12.75 5.73 -1.68
C VAL A 125 -12.40 6.62 -0.49
N LEU A 126 -13.14 6.50 0.62
CA LEU A 126 -12.88 7.28 1.84
C LEU A 126 -11.46 7.09 2.36
N PHE A 127 -11.01 5.84 2.52
CA PHE A 127 -9.69 5.55 3.06
C PHE A 127 -8.56 5.89 2.08
N THR A 128 -8.81 5.86 0.77
CA THR A 128 -7.84 6.36 -0.23
C THR A 128 -7.63 7.86 -0.07
N PHE A 129 -8.71 8.64 0.03
CA PHE A 129 -8.63 10.09 0.26
C PHE A 129 -7.99 10.42 1.61
N LEU A 130 -8.37 9.72 2.69
CA LEU A 130 -7.75 9.93 4.01
C LEU A 130 -6.26 9.60 4.00
N THR A 131 -5.85 8.54 3.30
CA THR A 131 -4.42 8.20 3.16
C THR A 131 -3.66 9.30 2.43
N GLY A 132 -4.22 9.85 1.35
CA GLY A 132 -3.63 11.00 0.65
C GLY A 132 -3.56 12.26 1.52
N ALA A 133 -4.67 12.61 2.19
CA ALA A 133 -4.74 13.78 3.05
C ALA A 133 -3.73 13.72 4.21
N VAL A 134 -3.63 12.57 4.89
CA VAL A 134 -2.61 12.36 5.94
C VAL A 134 -1.21 12.46 5.33
N THR A 135 -0.97 11.88 4.16
CA THR A 135 0.33 11.95 3.49
C THR A 135 0.76 13.38 3.15
N LEU A 136 -0.19 14.27 2.82
CA LEU A 136 0.09 15.70 2.60
C LEU A 136 0.53 16.44 3.87
N THR A 137 0.19 15.93 5.06
CA THR A 137 0.64 16.51 6.34
C THR A 137 2.07 16.15 6.72
N PHE A 138 2.71 15.23 5.97
CA PHE A 138 4.06 14.75 6.25
C PHE A 138 5.12 15.86 6.44
N PRO A 139 5.14 16.97 5.68
CA PRO A 139 6.14 18.04 5.85
C PRO A 139 5.99 18.82 7.17
N ALA A 140 4.81 18.74 7.80
CA ALA A 140 4.56 19.35 9.11
C ALA A 140 5.12 18.48 10.26
N VAL A 141 5.52 17.24 9.99
CA VAL A 141 6.12 16.33 10.95
C VAL A 141 7.57 16.75 11.20
N LYS A 142 7.79 17.54 12.25
CA LYS A 142 9.12 18.06 12.62
C LYS A 142 9.56 17.68 14.03
N ASN A 143 8.69 17.06 14.82
CA ASN A 143 8.92 16.75 16.23
C ASN A 143 8.53 15.30 16.51
N LEU A 144 9.04 14.77 17.63
CA LEU A 144 8.72 13.42 18.12
C LEU A 144 7.21 13.11 18.13
N GLU A 145 6.42 14.01 18.71
CA GLU A 145 4.97 13.85 18.82
C GLU A 145 4.30 13.76 17.44
N GLY A 146 4.74 14.62 16.51
CA GLY A 146 4.27 14.60 15.13
C GLY A 146 4.59 13.28 14.43
N THR A 147 5.78 12.71 14.66
CA THR A 147 6.18 11.42 14.07
C THR A 147 5.30 10.29 14.59
N ILE A 148 5.01 10.26 15.89
CA ILE A 148 4.16 9.22 16.50
C ILE A 148 2.72 9.36 15.99
N LEU A 149 2.16 10.57 16.01
CA LEU A 149 0.80 10.82 15.52
C LEU A 149 0.66 10.45 14.05
N PHE A 150 1.62 10.87 13.22
CA PHE A 150 1.65 10.50 11.81
C PHE A 150 1.69 8.97 11.63
N ALA A 151 2.57 8.28 12.37
CA ALA A 151 2.67 6.81 12.32
C ALA A 151 1.32 6.13 12.63
N ILE A 152 0.61 6.61 13.65
CA ILE A 152 -0.69 6.07 14.07
C ILE A 152 -1.75 6.29 13.00
N PHE A 153 -1.96 7.55 12.59
CA PHE A 153 -3.00 7.90 11.64
C PHE A 153 -2.72 7.30 10.27
N TRP A 154 -1.51 7.47 9.74
CA TRP A 154 -1.13 6.94 8.44
C TRP A 154 -1.16 5.41 8.43
N GLY A 155 -0.68 4.76 9.49
CA GLY A 155 -0.75 3.31 9.65
C GLY A 155 -2.18 2.79 9.60
N PHE A 156 -3.11 3.43 10.33
CA PHE A 156 -4.52 3.06 10.33
C PHE A 156 -5.18 3.22 8.96
N VAL A 157 -5.05 4.39 8.32
CA VAL A 157 -5.74 4.67 7.04
C VAL A 157 -5.15 3.87 5.87
N SER A 158 -3.82 3.69 5.82
CA SER A 158 -3.19 2.86 4.80
C SER A 158 -3.51 1.37 4.99
N GLY A 159 -3.56 0.89 6.23
CA GLY A 159 -3.99 -0.46 6.57
C GLY A 159 -5.41 -0.74 6.10
N ALA A 160 -6.31 0.21 6.34
CA ALA A 160 -7.70 0.17 5.87
C ALA A 160 -7.80 0.03 4.34
N PHE A 161 -7.10 0.90 3.62
CA PHE A 161 -7.08 0.89 2.17
C PHE A 161 -6.61 -0.47 1.62
N ILE A 162 -5.44 -0.95 2.06
CA ILE A 162 -4.85 -2.21 1.57
C ILE A 162 -5.79 -3.40 1.83
N ALA A 163 -6.46 -3.42 2.99
CA ALA A 163 -7.34 -4.52 3.38
C ALA A 163 -8.63 -4.59 2.53
N LEU A 164 -9.10 -3.45 2.03
CA LEU A 164 -10.33 -3.35 1.24
C LEU A 164 -10.13 -3.69 -0.24
N VAL A 165 -8.89 -3.62 -0.76
CA VAL A 165 -8.57 -3.89 -2.17
C VAL A 165 -9.12 -5.25 -2.66
N PRO A 166 -8.88 -6.40 -1.99
CA PRO A 166 -9.37 -7.68 -2.50
C PRO A 166 -10.90 -7.74 -2.57
N ALA A 167 -11.57 -7.16 -1.59
CA ALA A 167 -13.02 -7.09 -1.54
C ALA A 167 -13.58 -6.17 -2.65
N TYR A 168 -12.91 -5.06 -2.93
CA TYR A 168 -13.25 -4.14 -4.02
C TYR A 168 -13.12 -4.78 -5.40
N ILE A 169 -12.04 -5.54 -5.65
CA ILE A 169 -11.87 -6.28 -6.91
C ILE A 169 -12.90 -7.40 -7.04
N ASN A 170 -13.27 -8.04 -5.94
CA ASN A 170 -14.30 -9.09 -5.94
C ASN A 170 -15.68 -8.54 -6.36
N ILE A 171 -16.02 -7.30 -6.01
CA ILE A 171 -17.29 -6.65 -6.42
C ILE A 171 -17.41 -6.50 -7.94
N MET A 172 -16.28 -6.35 -8.63
CA MET A 172 -16.24 -6.22 -10.10
C MET A 172 -16.25 -7.57 -10.80
N SER A 173 -16.00 -8.66 -10.07
CA SER A 173 -15.92 -10.02 -10.60
C SER A 173 -17.33 -10.58 -10.81
N LYS A 174 -17.59 -11.16 -11.98
CA LYS A 174 -18.88 -11.80 -12.27
C LYS A 174 -18.95 -13.21 -11.70
N ASP A 175 -17.84 -13.94 -11.81
CA ASP A 175 -17.69 -15.28 -11.27
C ASP A 175 -16.56 -15.34 -10.23
N PRO A 176 -16.72 -16.11 -9.14
CA PRO A 176 -15.68 -16.31 -8.14
C PRO A 176 -14.38 -16.94 -8.69
N SER A 177 -14.43 -17.55 -9.87
CA SER A 177 -13.25 -18.06 -10.58
C SER A 177 -12.35 -16.95 -11.12
N GLU A 178 -12.90 -15.77 -11.42
CA GLU A 178 -12.17 -14.63 -11.99
C GLU A 178 -11.42 -13.83 -10.92
N THR A 179 -11.89 -13.86 -9.66
CA THR A 179 -11.39 -12.99 -8.58
C THR A 179 -9.88 -13.16 -8.37
N GLY A 180 -9.38 -14.40 -8.39
CA GLY A 180 -7.95 -14.67 -8.22
C GLY A 180 -7.10 -14.07 -9.34
N THR A 181 -7.52 -14.25 -10.60
CA THR A 181 -6.81 -13.71 -11.77
C THR A 181 -6.84 -12.19 -11.81
N ARG A 182 -7.99 -11.58 -11.46
CA ARG A 182 -8.15 -10.12 -11.39
C ARG A 182 -7.29 -9.52 -10.28
N LEU A 183 -7.24 -10.16 -9.12
CA LEU A 183 -6.41 -9.74 -8.01
C LEU A 183 -4.91 -9.87 -8.35
N GLY A 184 -4.54 -10.97 -9.00
CA GLY A 184 -3.19 -11.20 -9.51
C GLY A 184 -2.78 -10.14 -10.55
N LEU A 185 -3.69 -9.77 -11.46
CA LEU A 185 -3.42 -8.70 -12.42
C LEU A 185 -3.29 -7.33 -11.73
N PHE A 186 -4.18 -7.01 -10.78
CA PHE A 186 -4.14 -5.76 -10.02
C PHE A 186 -2.81 -5.60 -9.28
N PHE A 187 -2.40 -6.60 -8.50
CA PHE A 187 -1.13 -6.56 -7.77
C PHE A 187 0.08 -6.75 -8.68
N GLY A 188 -0.04 -7.50 -9.78
CA GLY A 188 1.02 -7.67 -10.77
C GLY A 188 1.37 -6.35 -11.45
N VAL A 189 0.36 -5.61 -11.92
CA VAL A 189 0.52 -4.27 -12.48
C VAL A 189 1.09 -3.31 -11.41
N GLY A 190 0.54 -3.32 -10.20
CA GLY A 190 1.05 -2.51 -9.09
C GLY A 190 2.51 -2.81 -8.73
N SER A 191 2.91 -4.08 -8.78
CA SER A 191 4.29 -4.53 -8.50
C SER A 191 5.26 -4.11 -9.60
N ILE A 192 4.86 -4.24 -10.88
CA ILE A 192 5.64 -3.73 -12.01
C ILE A 192 5.86 -2.23 -11.82
N ILE A 193 4.85 -1.47 -11.41
CA ILE A 193 4.98 -0.02 -11.23
C ILE A 193 5.83 0.32 -10.00
N GLY A 194 5.65 -0.39 -8.90
CA GLY A 194 6.52 -0.23 -7.73
C GLY A 194 7.99 -0.57 -8.03
N LEU A 195 8.24 -1.47 -8.99
CA LEU A 195 9.58 -1.84 -9.45
C LEU A 195 10.13 -0.88 -10.52
N PHE A 196 9.27 -0.45 -11.46
CA PHE A 196 9.58 0.37 -12.62
C PHE A 196 9.16 1.83 -12.43
N GLU A 197 9.09 2.33 -11.19
CA GLU A 197 9.03 3.77 -10.96
C GLU A 197 10.05 4.44 -11.89
N LEU A 198 9.50 5.21 -12.82
CA LEU A 198 9.98 5.41 -14.18
C LEU A 198 11.47 5.81 -14.25
N SER A 199 12.37 4.83 -14.30
CA SER A 199 13.81 5.03 -14.58
C SER A 199 14.09 5.57 -15.99
N VAL A 200 13.08 6.00 -16.73
CA VAL A 200 13.23 6.59 -18.06
C VAL A 200 13.62 8.09 -17.99
N LEU A 201 13.47 8.75 -16.84
CA LEU A 201 13.69 10.22 -16.75
C LEU A 201 14.75 10.70 -15.78
N THR A 202 15.27 9.89 -14.85
CA THR A 202 16.29 10.38 -13.90
C THR A 202 17.38 9.35 -13.58
N PRO A 203 18.68 9.68 -13.80
CA PRO A 203 19.80 8.83 -13.46
C PRO A 203 20.20 9.09 -11.99
N VAL A 204 19.42 8.62 -11.01
CA VAL A 204 19.79 8.81 -9.60
C VAL A 204 19.74 7.48 -8.83
N ARG A 205 20.95 7.07 -8.41
CA ARG A 205 21.21 6.01 -7.43
C ARG A 205 20.76 6.50 -6.05
N SER A 206 19.70 5.89 -5.49
CA SER A 206 19.71 5.32 -4.12
C SER A 206 18.28 5.04 -3.62
N SER A 207 17.94 3.74 -3.56
CA SER A 207 17.21 3.08 -2.46
C SER A 207 16.15 3.87 -1.68
N ALA A 208 15.09 4.25 -2.38
CA ALA A 208 13.67 4.31 -2.01
C ALA A 208 12.93 4.72 -3.30
N THR A 209 11.59 4.69 -3.34
CA THR A 209 10.77 5.02 -4.54
C THR A 209 11.46 6.10 -5.39
N PRO A 210 12.10 5.74 -6.53
CA PRO A 210 13.07 6.57 -7.27
C PRO A 210 12.63 8.01 -7.48
N ILE A 211 11.33 8.21 -7.70
CA ILE A 211 10.75 9.54 -7.93
C ILE A 211 10.83 10.37 -6.65
N THR A 212 10.33 9.84 -5.54
CA THR A 212 10.33 10.55 -4.25
C THR A 212 11.73 10.75 -3.67
N GLY A 213 12.68 9.86 -3.99
CA GLY A 213 14.08 10.05 -3.63
C GLY A 213 14.75 11.15 -4.44
N ALA A 214 14.48 11.21 -5.75
CA ALA A 214 14.94 12.32 -6.58
C ALA A 214 14.35 13.66 -6.12
N LEU A 215 13.06 13.70 -5.76
CA LEU A 215 12.39 14.90 -5.26
C LEU A 215 12.89 15.35 -3.88
N LEU A 216 13.37 14.43 -3.04
CA LEU A 216 13.89 14.79 -1.73
C LEU A 216 15.18 15.63 -1.82
N THR A 217 15.97 15.44 -2.88
CA THR A 217 17.27 16.12 -3.12
C THR A 217 18.27 15.92 -1.96
N ASP A 218 19.53 16.34 -2.13
CA ASP A 218 20.55 16.30 -1.06
C ASP A 218 20.23 17.23 0.12
N ASN A 219 19.33 18.21 -0.08
CA ASN A 219 18.93 19.21 0.91
C ASN A 219 17.68 18.82 1.73
N TYR A 220 17.14 17.60 1.58
CA TYR A 220 15.98 17.10 2.32
C TYR A 220 14.71 17.97 2.17
N HIS A 221 14.33 18.27 0.93
CA HIS A 221 13.09 18.97 0.60
C HIS A 221 11.88 18.05 0.81
N TRP A 222 11.35 17.97 2.03
CA TRP A 222 10.24 17.05 2.36
C TRP A 222 8.89 17.39 1.72
N LEU A 223 8.71 18.62 1.24
CA LEU A 223 7.46 19.11 0.68
C LEU A 223 7.15 18.50 -0.69
N GLU A 224 8.13 18.48 -1.59
CA GLU A 224 7.96 17.96 -2.96
C GLU A 224 7.54 16.48 -3.02
N PRO A 225 8.22 15.54 -2.34
CA PRO A 225 7.82 14.13 -2.38
C PRO A 225 6.51 13.86 -1.64
N SER A 226 6.20 14.64 -0.60
CA SER A 226 4.91 14.56 0.09
C SER A 226 3.76 15.05 -0.79
N LEU A 227 3.94 16.16 -1.51
CA LEU A 227 2.95 16.66 -2.46
C LEU A 227 2.71 15.65 -3.58
N PHE A 228 3.79 15.11 -4.18
CA PHE A 228 3.68 14.07 -5.20
C PHE A 228 2.88 12.86 -4.70
N SER A 229 3.30 12.27 -3.58
CA SER A 229 2.64 11.09 -2.99
C SER A 229 1.18 11.39 -2.61
N GLY A 230 0.92 12.50 -1.94
CA GLY A 230 -0.42 12.92 -1.55
C GLY A 230 -1.34 13.15 -2.73
N ILE A 231 -0.89 13.87 -3.77
CA ILE A 231 -1.67 14.14 -5.00
C ILE A 231 -1.95 12.84 -5.75
N CYS A 232 -1.00 11.92 -5.85
CA CYS A 232 -1.22 10.60 -6.44
C CYS A 232 -2.34 9.83 -5.71
N PHE A 233 -2.37 9.85 -4.37
CA PHE A 233 -3.49 9.29 -3.62
C PHE A 233 -4.81 10.02 -3.88
N MET A 234 -4.81 11.35 -3.98
CA MET A 234 -6.02 12.11 -4.31
C MET A 234 -6.56 11.74 -5.70
N ILE A 235 -5.69 11.64 -6.71
CA ILE A 235 -6.04 11.19 -8.07
C ILE A 235 -6.60 9.78 -8.02
N GLY A 236 -5.94 8.85 -7.32
CA GLY A 236 -6.45 7.49 -7.11
C GLY A 236 -7.83 7.47 -6.44
N GLY A 237 -8.05 8.33 -5.45
CA GLY A 237 -9.34 8.52 -4.78
C GLY A 237 -10.43 9.01 -5.73
N PHE A 238 -10.13 9.99 -6.59
CA PHE A 238 -11.06 10.47 -7.62
C PHE A 238 -11.39 9.39 -8.65
N LEU A 239 -10.40 8.65 -9.14
CA LEU A 239 -10.61 7.54 -10.08
C LEU A 239 -11.47 6.43 -9.45
N SER A 240 -11.21 6.10 -8.19
CA SER A 240 -12.03 5.15 -7.42
C SER A 240 -13.45 5.66 -7.19
N LEU A 241 -13.64 6.96 -6.96
CA LEU A 241 -14.97 7.57 -6.82
C LEU A 241 -15.77 7.46 -8.12
N ILE A 242 -15.13 7.70 -9.27
CA ILE A 242 -15.75 7.50 -10.59
C ILE A 242 -16.12 6.02 -10.75
N GLY A 243 -15.19 5.10 -10.48
CA GLY A 243 -15.44 3.66 -10.54
C GLY A 243 -16.62 3.24 -9.65
N ARG A 244 -16.63 3.69 -8.40
CA ARG A 244 -17.72 3.49 -7.44
C ARG A 244 -19.06 3.97 -7.98
N ASN A 245 -19.12 5.14 -8.60
CA ASN A 245 -20.37 5.69 -9.14
C ASN A 245 -20.92 4.87 -10.31
N ILE A 246 -20.03 4.32 -11.15
CA ILE A 246 -20.42 3.41 -12.23
C ILE A 246 -20.99 2.10 -11.64
N ILE A 247 -20.33 1.52 -10.64
CA ILE A 247 -20.83 0.29 -9.99
C ILE A 247 -22.16 0.54 -9.28
N ALA A 248 -22.30 1.66 -8.57
CA ALA A 248 -23.55 2.05 -7.91
C ALA A 248 -24.71 2.20 -8.90
N LYS A 249 -24.46 2.81 -10.07
CA LYS A 249 -25.45 2.92 -11.15
C LYS A 249 -25.84 1.55 -11.71
N LYS A 250 -24.88 0.64 -11.91
CA LYS A 250 -25.14 -0.73 -12.39
C LYS A 250 -25.93 -1.59 -11.40
N ARG A 251 -25.67 -1.42 -10.10
CA ARG A 251 -26.32 -2.20 -9.03
C ARG A 251 -27.60 -1.57 -8.48
N GLY A 252 -27.93 -0.34 -8.90
CA GLY A 252 -29.10 0.39 -8.41
C GLY A 252 -29.07 0.71 -6.91
N THR A 253 -27.92 0.60 -6.25
CA THR A 253 -27.76 0.79 -4.80
C THR A 253 -26.52 1.63 -4.49
N GLN A 254 -26.57 2.40 -3.41
CA GLN A 254 -25.43 3.21 -2.94
C GLN A 254 -24.51 2.43 -1.98
N LEU A 255 -24.96 1.27 -1.51
CA LEU A 255 -24.23 0.34 -0.65
C LEU A 255 -23.46 -0.67 -1.51
N VAL A 256 -22.36 -0.19 -2.08
CA VAL A 256 -21.45 -0.97 -2.93
C VAL A 256 -20.07 -0.90 -2.33
#